data_AF-G4ZK56-F1
#
_entry.id   AF-G4ZK56-F1
#
_cell.length_a   1.000
_cell.length_b   1.000
_cell.length_c   1.000
_cell.angle_alpha   90.00
_cell.angle_beta   90.00
_cell.angle_gamma   90.00
#
_symmetry.space_group_name_H-M   'P 1'
#
loop_
_entity.id
_entity.type
_entity.pdbx_description
1 polymer ?
#
loop_
_entity_poly.entity_id
_entity_poly.type
_entity_poly.pdbx_seq_one_letter_code
_entity_poly.pdbx_strand_id
1 'polypeptide(L)'
;MQAATATTWKEKQPIVLDEKAKKQGLVLDVVLAIDPKLCKFSGQYVGALTRFYAIKAKCTSWLKDRKWLEQDWRKVDSIVDLFAAEAATAGLPRDAVPERHQGLANEIISKFTSSRLRTEFVTLSNKVLISFDNIVGGICRGWLNDSPVDFCLETLARSVRKCHVLSSLTWAIGWPSLPKTALAATNFIIHPVNLHADHWGVIILRIRYTAKTSKLRVNVYMYEPLIDDDYHHEMEIVWTGIPKDKENEGEEGLRGYV
;
A
#
# COMPACT_ATOMS: atom_id res chain seq x y z
N MET A 1 49.62 34.35 2.20
CA MET A 1 48.27 34.18 2.75
C MET A 1 48.16 32.74 3.23
N GLN A 2 48.31 32.51 4.55
CA GLN A 2 48.17 31.18 5.15
C GLN A 2 46.69 30.84 5.27
N ALA A 3 46.25 29.75 4.65
CA ALA A 3 44.95 29.16 4.92
C ALA A 3 45.16 28.06 5.98
N ALA A 4 44.77 28.37 7.21
CA ALA A 4 44.62 27.39 8.27
C ALA A 4 43.36 26.55 7.99
N THR A 5 43.54 25.25 7.74
CA THR A 5 42.45 24.27 7.79
C THR A 5 42.87 23.10 8.66
N ALA A 6 43.03 23.39 9.95
CA ALA A 6 42.99 22.35 10.97
C ALA A 6 41.51 22.08 11.31
N THR A 7 40.91 21.10 10.66
CA THR A 7 39.69 20.46 11.19
C THR A 7 40.02 19.00 11.50
N THR A 8 40.62 18.79 12.68
CA THR A 8 40.73 17.47 13.31
C THR A 8 39.34 16.99 13.69
N TRP A 9 38.73 16.16 12.84
CA TRP A 9 37.53 15.40 13.19
C TRP A 9 37.96 14.19 14.01
N LYS A 10 37.87 14.29 15.35
CA LYS A 10 38.03 13.14 16.25
C LYS A 10 37.00 12.07 15.87
N GLU A 11 37.42 10.80 15.86
CA GLU A 11 36.51 9.65 15.82
C GLU A 11 35.37 9.90 16.82
N LYS A 12 34.16 10.17 16.30
CA LYS A 12 33.00 10.34 17.15
C LYS A 12 32.68 8.98 17.74
N GLN A 13 32.78 8.87 19.06
CA GLN A 13 32.23 7.75 19.83
C GLN A 13 30.80 7.46 19.37
N PRO A 14 30.35 6.19 19.45
CA PRO A 14 28.98 5.81 19.07
C PRO A 14 27.97 6.75 19.69
N ILE A 15 27.01 7.21 18.88
CA ILE A 15 25.98 8.17 19.29
C ILE A 15 25.20 7.53 20.45
N VAL A 16 25.35 8.09 21.65
CA VAL A 16 24.56 7.71 22.81
C VAL A 16 23.18 8.31 22.65
N LEU A 17 22.16 7.45 22.50
CA LEU A 17 20.76 7.88 22.44
C LEU A 17 20.37 8.59 23.74
N ASP A 18 19.70 9.74 23.63
CA ASP A 18 19.13 10.41 24.80
C ASP A 18 17.96 9.59 25.38
N GLU A 19 17.63 9.86 26.64
CA GLU A 19 16.59 9.14 27.39
C GLU A 19 15.18 9.29 26.79
N LYS A 20 14.92 10.35 26.02
CA LYS A 20 13.65 10.58 25.32
C LYS A 20 13.54 9.68 24.08
N ALA A 21 14.64 9.46 23.35
CA ALA A 21 14.70 8.54 22.23
C ALA A 21 14.53 7.08 22.69
N LYS A 22 15.18 6.68 23.79
CA LYS A 22 15.01 5.33 24.38
C LYS A 22 13.58 5.06 24.82
N LYS A 23 12.91 6.06 25.40
CA LYS A 23 11.49 5.97 25.81
C LYS A 23 10.51 5.83 24.65
N GLN A 24 10.92 6.16 23.42
CA GLN A 24 10.13 5.97 22.19
C GLN A 24 10.37 4.60 21.54
N GLY A 25 11.00 3.65 22.24
CA GLY A 25 11.23 2.30 21.72
C GLY A 25 12.39 2.20 20.71
N LEU A 26 13.20 3.26 20.57
CA LEU A 26 14.44 3.19 19.79
C LEU A 26 15.47 2.34 20.54
N VAL A 27 15.48 1.05 20.23
CA VAL A 27 16.63 0.17 20.47
C VAL A 27 17.71 0.52 19.45
N LEU A 28 18.98 0.27 19.79
CA LEU A 28 20.24 0.71 19.18
C LEU A 28 20.49 0.29 17.69
N ASP A 29 19.47 0.23 16.83
CA ASP A 29 19.56 -0.47 15.53
C ASP A 29 19.71 0.43 14.30
N VAL A 30 19.79 1.76 14.46
CA VAL A 30 20.06 2.67 13.32
C VAL A 30 21.26 3.56 13.60
N VAL A 31 22.45 2.97 13.54
CA VAL A 31 23.69 3.74 13.32
C VAL A 31 23.91 3.86 11.83
N LEU A 32 23.50 4.98 11.26
CA LEU A 32 23.96 5.37 9.93
C LEU A 32 25.20 6.23 10.12
N ALA A 33 26.32 5.79 9.57
CA ALA A 33 27.55 6.56 9.49
C ALA A 33 28.16 6.38 8.10
N ILE A 34 28.76 7.44 7.57
CA ILE A 34 29.59 7.34 6.37
C ILE A 34 30.94 6.82 6.82
N ASP A 35 31.53 5.87 6.06
CA ASP A 35 32.86 5.34 6.35
C ASP A 35 33.83 6.52 6.52
N PRO A 36 34.48 6.66 7.70
CA PRO A 36 35.45 7.71 7.96
C PRO A 36 36.57 7.75 6.92
N LYS A 37 36.87 6.64 6.23
CA LYS A 37 37.89 6.54 5.17
C LYS A 37 37.47 7.22 3.87
N LEU A 38 36.19 7.50 3.66
CA LEU A 38 35.68 8.29 2.53
C LEU A 38 35.86 9.80 2.77
N CYS A 39 36.94 10.23 3.41
CA CYS A 39 37.14 11.62 3.85
C CYS A 39 37.54 12.61 2.74
N LYS A 40 37.76 12.15 1.50
CA LYS A 40 38.07 13.03 0.36
C LYS A 40 36.87 13.17 -0.56
N PHE A 41 36.54 14.40 -0.93
CA PHE A 41 35.51 14.71 -1.91
C PHE A 41 35.82 13.97 -3.23
N SER A 42 34.97 13.01 -3.57
CA SER A 42 35.14 12.08 -4.68
C SER A 42 33.75 11.59 -5.12
N GLY A 43 33.65 11.02 -6.31
CA GLY A 43 32.39 10.41 -6.77
C GLY A 43 31.86 9.34 -5.82
N GLN A 44 32.75 8.55 -5.20
CA GLN A 44 32.40 7.56 -4.18
C GLN A 44 31.84 8.19 -2.91
N TYR A 45 32.46 9.28 -2.42
CA TYR A 45 31.95 10.03 -1.28
C TYR A 45 30.57 10.63 -1.56
N VAL A 46 30.38 11.25 -2.74
CA VAL A 46 29.06 11.78 -3.15
C VAL A 46 28.01 10.67 -3.21
N GLY A 47 28.34 9.53 -3.82
CA GLY A 47 27.44 8.37 -3.85
C GLY A 47 27.08 7.83 -2.46
N ALA A 48 28.06 7.74 -1.55
CA ALA A 48 27.83 7.34 -0.16
C ALA A 48 26.95 8.34 0.60
N LEU A 49 27.19 9.64 0.42
CA LEU A 49 26.41 10.72 1.01
C LEU A 49 24.95 10.68 0.53
N THR A 50 24.74 10.50 -0.78
CA THR A 50 23.39 10.35 -1.36
C THR A 50 22.64 9.16 -0.75
N ARG A 51 23.29 7.99 -0.65
CA ARG A 51 22.68 6.81 -0.02
C ARG A 51 22.40 7.03 1.46
N PHE A 52 23.33 7.64 2.19
CA PHE A 52 23.16 7.96 3.60
C PHE A 52 21.92 8.84 3.83
N TYR A 53 21.78 9.93 3.08
CA TYR A 53 20.62 10.81 3.21
C TYR A 53 19.32 10.15 2.75
N ALA A 54 19.36 9.30 1.72
CA ALA A 54 18.19 8.52 1.30
C ALA A 54 17.70 7.59 2.42
N ILE A 55 18.60 6.90 3.12
CA ILE A 55 18.22 6.04 4.26
C ILE A 55 17.75 6.90 5.44
N LYS A 56 18.43 8.00 5.74
CA LYS A 56 18.02 8.94 6.80
C LYS A 56 16.60 9.46 6.57
N ALA A 57 16.24 9.80 5.34
CA ALA A 57 14.89 10.21 4.98
C ALA A 57 13.87 9.10 5.25
N LYS A 58 14.15 7.86 4.83
CA LYS A 58 13.29 6.69 5.11
C LYS A 58 13.10 6.43 6.61
N CYS A 59 14.17 6.52 7.41
CA CYS A 59 14.06 6.41 8.86
C CYS A 59 13.21 7.52 9.48
N THR A 60 13.33 8.74 8.96
CA THR A 60 12.52 9.87 9.42
C THR A 60 11.04 9.67 9.12
N SER A 61 10.70 9.19 7.92
CA SER A 61 9.33 8.86 7.57
C SER A 61 8.78 7.73 8.43
N TRP A 62 9.57 6.66 8.64
CA TRP A 62 9.18 5.55 9.51
C TRP A 62 8.84 5.99 10.94
N LEU A 63 9.64 6.89 11.53
CA LEU A 63 9.34 7.43 12.86
C LEU A 63 8.00 8.19 12.90
N LYS A 64 7.67 8.92 11.84
CA LYS A 64 6.37 9.59 11.71
C LYS A 64 5.23 8.58 11.58
N ASP A 65 5.41 7.57 10.75
CA ASP A 65 4.42 6.52 10.52
C ASP A 65 4.16 5.71 11.80
N ARG A 66 5.22 5.36 12.55
CA ARG A 66 5.09 4.72 13.87
C ARG A 66 4.37 5.62 14.86
N LYS A 67 4.72 6.90 14.92
CA LYS A 67 4.06 7.86 15.81
C LYS A 67 2.56 8.01 15.49
N TRP A 68 2.19 7.98 14.21
CA TRP A 68 0.79 7.97 13.80
C TRP A 68 0.10 6.68 14.23
N LEU A 69 0.74 5.52 14.01
CA LEU A 69 0.17 4.22 14.38
C LEU A 69 -0.03 4.09 15.89
N GLU A 70 0.94 4.58 16.67
CA GLU A 70 0.97 4.55 18.14
C GLU A 70 0.26 5.75 18.80
N GLN A 71 -0.45 6.56 18.02
CA GLN A 71 -1.19 7.69 18.58
C GLN A 71 -2.33 7.21 19.50
N ASP A 72 -2.87 8.15 20.27
CA ASP A 72 -4.03 7.90 21.11
C ASP A 72 -5.31 7.92 20.25
N TRP A 73 -5.72 6.74 19.78
CA TRP A 73 -6.87 6.54 18.90
C TRP A 73 -8.19 6.91 19.56
N ARG A 74 -8.22 7.05 20.88
CA ARG A 74 -9.41 7.52 21.61
C ARG A 74 -9.74 8.99 21.33
N LYS A 75 -8.73 9.76 20.90
CA LYS A 75 -8.86 11.20 20.59
C LYS A 75 -9.16 11.47 19.12
N VAL A 76 -9.14 10.44 18.29
CA VAL A 76 -9.45 10.56 16.87
C VAL A 76 -10.97 10.47 16.71
N ASP A 77 -11.58 11.51 16.16
CA ASP A 77 -13.00 11.49 15.82
C ASP A 77 -13.19 10.63 14.56
N SER A 78 -13.52 9.36 14.75
CA SER A 78 -13.59 8.36 13.68
C SER A 78 -14.82 7.46 13.76
N ILE A 79 -15.93 7.95 14.30
CA ILE A 79 -17.19 7.18 14.33
C ILE A 79 -17.77 7.14 12.91
N VAL A 80 -17.39 6.10 12.16
CA VAL A 80 -17.87 5.85 10.80
C VAL A 80 -18.66 4.54 10.79
N ASP A 81 -19.95 4.63 10.51
CA ASP A 81 -20.87 3.48 10.54
C ASP A 81 -20.57 2.44 9.43
N LEU A 82 -19.87 2.86 8.36
CA LEU A 82 -19.59 2.04 7.18
C LEU A 82 -18.89 0.71 7.50
N PHE A 83 -18.07 0.67 8.55
CA PHE A 83 -17.33 -0.51 8.99
C PHE A 83 -17.65 -0.94 10.42
N ALA A 84 -18.86 -0.58 10.91
CA ALA A 84 -19.20 -0.82 12.30
C ALA A 84 -19.23 -2.32 12.66
N ALA A 85 -19.62 -3.18 11.72
CA ALA A 85 -19.61 -4.62 11.94
C ALA A 85 -18.17 -5.16 12.00
N GLU A 86 -17.32 -4.73 11.07
CA GLU A 86 -15.91 -5.16 10.94
C GLU A 86 -15.05 -4.67 12.10
N ALA A 87 -15.29 -3.44 12.56
CA ALA A 87 -14.63 -2.88 13.74
C ALA A 87 -15.22 -3.41 15.06
N ALA A 88 -16.30 -4.19 15.00
CA ALA A 88 -17.09 -4.62 16.16
C ALA A 88 -17.53 -3.43 17.04
N THR A 89 -17.95 -2.34 16.39
CA THR A 89 -18.54 -1.15 17.03
C THR A 89 -20.06 -1.07 16.83
N ALA A 90 -20.63 -1.93 15.98
CA ALA A 90 -22.06 -2.02 15.76
C ALA A 90 -22.82 -2.29 17.07
N GLY A 91 -23.74 -1.38 17.42
CA GLY A 91 -24.55 -1.47 18.63
C GLY A 91 -23.84 -1.05 19.93
N LEU A 92 -22.57 -0.63 19.87
CA LEU A 92 -21.88 -0.08 21.03
C LEU A 92 -22.38 1.36 21.33
N PRO A 93 -22.44 1.75 22.61
CA PRO A 93 -22.58 3.15 23.00
C PRO A 93 -21.47 4.03 22.38
N ARG A 94 -21.80 5.26 21.99
CA ARG A 94 -20.86 6.17 21.31
C ARG A 94 -19.57 6.44 22.11
N ASP A 95 -19.68 6.46 23.43
CA ASP A 95 -18.57 6.64 24.38
C ASP A 95 -17.66 5.40 24.48
N ALA A 96 -18.14 4.21 24.10
CA ALA A 96 -17.35 2.98 24.09
C ALA A 96 -16.57 2.75 22.79
N VAL A 97 -16.96 3.41 21.69
CA VAL A 97 -16.31 3.28 20.37
C VAL A 97 -14.82 3.68 20.38
N PRO A 98 -14.40 4.80 21.01
CA PRO A 98 -13.00 5.20 21.06
C PRO A 98 -12.09 4.16 21.75
N GLU A 99 -12.57 3.54 22.83
CA GLU A 99 -11.83 2.45 23.51
C GLU A 99 -11.71 1.21 22.62
N ARG A 100 -12.75 0.88 21.85
CA ARG A 100 -12.69 -0.22 20.87
C ARG A 100 -11.66 0.06 19.78
N HIS A 101 -11.63 1.28 19.25
CA HIS A 101 -10.62 1.69 18.26
C HIS A 101 -9.19 1.58 18.82
N GLN A 102 -8.97 2.01 20.06
CA GLN A 102 -7.67 1.83 20.70
C GLN A 102 -7.29 0.35 20.88
N GLY A 103 -8.25 -0.51 21.23
CA GLY A 103 -8.05 -1.95 21.30
C GLY A 103 -7.57 -2.53 19.96
N LEU A 104 -8.25 -2.20 18.87
CA LEU A 104 -7.87 -2.60 17.51
C LEU A 104 -6.47 -2.10 17.14
N ALA A 105 -6.16 -0.85 17.45
CA ALA A 105 -4.83 -0.29 17.22
C ALA A 105 -3.75 -1.06 17.99
N ASN A 106 -3.99 -1.38 19.26
CA ASN A 106 -3.05 -2.16 20.08
C ASN A 106 -2.82 -3.57 19.50
N GLU A 107 -3.86 -4.22 18.97
CA GLU A 107 -3.74 -5.50 18.27
C GLU A 107 -2.82 -5.38 17.04
N ILE A 108 -3.00 -4.34 16.23
CA ILE A 108 -2.17 -4.08 15.04
C ILE A 108 -0.72 -3.74 15.44
N ILE A 109 -0.52 -2.86 16.42
CA ILE A 109 0.80 -2.49 16.94
C ILE A 109 1.55 -3.73 17.43
N SER A 110 0.86 -4.63 18.13
CA SER A 110 1.46 -5.87 18.64
C SER A 110 1.99 -6.77 17.51
N LYS A 111 1.24 -6.92 16.41
CA LYS A 111 1.65 -7.68 15.22
C LYS A 111 2.90 -7.11 14.55
N PHE A 112 3.14 -5.82 14.69
CA PHE A 112 4.25 -5.11 14.06
C PHE A 112 5.36 -4.72 15.03
N THR A 113 5.32 -5.18 16.28
CA THR A 113 6.28 -4.75 17.31
C THR A 113 7.72 -5.21 16.96
N SER A 114 7.87 -6.36 16.31
CA SER A 114 9.17 -6.87 15.86
C SER A 114 9.46 -6.61 14.38
N SER A 115 8.57 -5.90 13.67
CA SER A 115 8.73 -5.66 12.23
C SER A 115 9.70 -4.51 11.98
N ARG A 116 10.67 -4.75 11.09
CA ARG A 116 11.62 -3.74 10.62
C ARG A 116 11.01 -3.01 9.42
N LEU A 117 11.56 -1.83 9.08
CA LEU A 117 11.09 -1.02 7.95
C LEU A 117 10.97 -1.79 6.62
N ARG A 118 11.90 -2.72 6.38
CA ARG A 118 11.94 -3.56 5.16
C ARG A 118 11.36 -4.96 5.37
N THR A 119 10.68 -5.21 6.48
CA THR A 119 9.96 -6.48 6.63
C THR A 119 8.90 -6.56 5.55
N GLU A 120 8.93 -7.66 4.80
CA GLU A 120 7.95 -7.97 3.77
C GLU A 120 6.94 -8.97 4.31
N PHE A 121 5.68 -8.75 3.98
CA PHE A 121 4.57 -9.63 4.24
C PHE A 121 4.07 -10.17 2.92
N VAL A 122 3.72 -11.44 2.89
CA VAL A 122 3.18 -12.08 1.69
C VAL A 122 1.75 -12.51 1.98
N THR A 123 0.87 -12.37 0.99
CA THR A 123 -0.47 -12.93 1.08
C THR A 123 -0.39 -14.44 1.25
N LEU A 124 -1.40 -15.06 1.87
CA LEU A 124 -1.46 -16.52 2.01
C LEU A 124 -1.54 -17.26 0.66
N SER A 125 -1.89 -16.55 -0.41
CA SER A 125 -1.85 -17.07 -1.79
C SER A 125 -0.44 -17.02 -2.41
N ASN A 126 0.54 -16.46 -1.71
CA ASN A 126 1.91 -16.22 -2.20
C ASN A 126 1.98 -15.38 -3.48
N LYS A 127 0.95 -14.56 -3.76
CA LYS A 127 0.89 -13.77 -4.99
C LYS A 127 1.36 -12.33 -4.84
N VAL A 128 1.06 -11.71 -3.70
CA VAL A 128 1.35 -10.28 -3.49
C VAL A 128 2.23 -10.16 -2.26
N LEU A 129 3.33 -9.42 -2.42
CA LEU A 129 4.19 -9.00 -1.32
C LEU A 129 3.96 -7.52 -1.04
N ILE A 130 4.04 -7.15 0.24
CA ILE A 130 3.96 -5.77 0.68
C ILE A 130 4.99 -5.51 1.78
N SER A 131 5.69 -4.38 1.70
CA SER A 131 6.62 -3.96 2.74
C SER A 131 5.87 -3.28 3.90
N PHE A 132 6.46 -3.32 5.09
CA PHE A 132 5.94 -2.59 6.24
C PHE A 132 5.77 -1.08 5.97
N ASP A 133 6.73 -0.47 5.25
CA ASP A 133 6.66 0.93 4.79
C ASP A 133 5.44 1.19 3.90
N ASN A 134 5.05 0.25 3.03
CA ASN A 134 3.85 0.40 2.20
C ASN A 134 2.55 0.19 2.98
N ILE A 135 2.52 -0.73 3.97
CA ILE A 135 1.33 -0.93 4.82
C ILE A 135 1.08 0.34 5.65
N VAL A 136 2.02 0.69 6.53
CA VAL A 136 1.79 1.74 7.51
C VAL A 136 2.04 3.09 6.86
N GLY A 137 3.13 3.27 6.12
CA GLY A 137 3.45 4.53 5.47
C GLY A 137 2.44 4.95 4.41
N GLY A 138 1.91 4.02 3.61
CA GLY A 138 0.85 4.34 2.63
C GLY A 138 -0.40 4.89 3.30
N ILE A 139 -0.87 4.22 4.35
CA ILE A 139 -2.07 4.62 5.10
C ILE A 139 -1.82 5.92 5.89
N CYS A 140 -0.68 6.04 6.59
CA CYS A 140 -0.34 7.20 7.42
C CYS A 140 -0.20 8.49 6.61
N ARG A 141 0.34 8.39 5.38
CA ARG A 141 0.68 9.55 4.55
C ARG A 141 -0.50 9.99 3.67
N GLY A 142 -1.61 9.27 3.71
CA GLY A 142 -2.90 9.64 3.11
C GLY A 142 -3.06 9.28 1.64
N TRP A 143 -2.06 8.64 1.02
CA TRP A 143 -2.09 8.27 -0.39
C TRP A 143 -1.70 6.80 -0.55
N LEU A 144 -2.68 5.97 -0.89
CA LEU A 144 -2.47 4.57 -1.18
C LEU A 144 -1.86 4.44 -2.58
N ASN A 145 -0.75 3.71 -2.68
CA ASN A 145 -0.25 3.23 -3.97
C ASN A 145 -0.83 1.85 -4.28
N ASP A 146 -0.41 1.26 -5.39
CA ASP A 146 -0.87 -0.05 -5.88
C ASP A 146 -0.68 -1.18 -4.86
N SER A 147 0.42 -1.16 -4.10
CA SER A 147 0.80 -2.27 -3.21
C SER A 147 -0.22 -2.57 -2.10
N PRO A 148 -0.65 -1.61 -1.24
CA PRO A 148 -1.68 -1.87 -0.23
C PRO A 148 -3.04 -2.18 -0.84
N VAL A 149 -3.39 -1.60 -1.99
CA VAL A 149 -4.67 -1.89 -2.67
C VAL A 149 -4.72 -3.35 -3.15
N ASP A 150 -3.72 -3.77 -3.94
CA ASP A 150 -3.62 -5.13 -4.46
C ASP A 150 -3.51 -6.16 -3.32
N PHE A 151 -2.73 -5.86 -2.27
CA PHE A 151 -2.57 -6.76 -1.12
C PHE A 151 -3.90 -6.98 -0.37
N CYS A 152 -4.65 -5.90 -0.12
CA CYS A 152 -5.95 -5.97 0.56
C CYS A 152 -6.99 -6.72 -0.28
N LEU A 153 -7.09 -6.42 -1.58
CA LEU A 153 -8.06 -7.06 -2.46
C LEU A 153 -7.77 -8.54 -2.66
N GLU A 154 -6.51 -8.95 -2.85
CA GLU A 154 -6.15 -10.38 -2.91
C GLU A 154 -6.47 -11.10 -1.59
N THR A 155 -6.29 -10.43 -0.45
CA THR A 155 -6.67 -10.98 0.86
C THR A 155 -8.20 -11.16 0.98
N LEU A 156 -8.99 -10.19 0.51
CA LEU A 156 -10.46 -10.25 0.49
C LEU A 156 -11.00 -11.30 -0.49
N ALA A 157 -10.42 -11.41 -1.68
CA ALA A 157 -10.86 -12.40 -2.66
C ALA A 157 -10.74 -13.84 -2.14
N ARG A 158 -9.74 -14.09 -1.30
CA ARG A 158 -9.58 -15.38 -0.62
C ARG A 158 -10.74 -15.67 0.35
N SER A 159 -11.27 -14.67 1.07
CA SER A 159 -12.39 -14.88 1.98
C SER A 159 -13.72 -15.10 1.25
N VAL A 160 -13.92 -14.44 0.09
CA VAL A 160 -15.16 -14.54 -0.70
C VAL A 160 -15.28 -15.87 -1.46
N ARG A 161 -14.14 -16.53 -1.76
CA ARG A 161 -14.00 -17.73 -2.62
C ARG A 161 -14.48 -17.50 -4.06
N LYS A 162 -13.90 -18.22 -5.03
CA LYS A 162 -14.20 -18.08 -6.48
C LYS A 162 -14.12 -16.62 -6.97
N CYS A 163 -13.22 -15.86 -6.37
CA CYS A 163 -12.96 -14.46 -6.69
C CYS A 163 -11.56 -14.37 -7.28
N HIS A 164 -11.44 -13.70 -8.41
CA HIS A 164 -10.18 -13.41 -9.07
C HIS A 164 -9.91 -11.91 -8.96
N VAL A 165 -8.70 -11.53 -8.59
CA VAL A 165 -8.29 -10.12 -8.50
C VAL A 165 -7.25 -9.87 -9.57
N LEU A 166 -7.50 -8.85 -10.38
CA LEU A 166 -6.53 -8.30 -11.31
C LEU A 166 -5.67 -7.27 -10.58
N SER A 167 -4.42 -7.11 -11.02
CA SER A 167 -3.56 -6.07 -10.44
C SER A 167 -4.06 -4.69 -10.86
N SER A 168 -3.89 -3.69 -10.00
CA SER A 168 -4.11 -2.28 -10.38
C SER A 168 -3.23 -1.84 -11.55
N LEU A 169 -2.09 -2.50 -11.74
CA LEU A 169 -1.15 -2.20 -12.81
C LEU A 169 -1.56 -2.81 -14.16
N THR A 170 -2.57 -3.68 -14.22
CA THR A 170 -2.99 -4.38 -15.45
C THR A 170 -3.20 -3.43 -16.64
N TRP A 171 -3.74 -2.24 -16.39
CA TRP A 171 -3.90 -1.22 -17.43
C TRP A 171 -2.56 -0.64 -17.91
N ALA A 172 -1.62 -0.37 -16.99
CA ALA A 172 -0.35 0.29 -17.29
C ALA A 172 0.75 -0.64 -17.84
N ILE A 173 0.78 -1.91 -17.42
CA ILE A 173 1.83 -2.87 -17.80
C ILE A 173 1.34 -3.96 -18.77
N GLY A 174 0.05 -3.92 -19.10
CA GLY A 174 -0.60 -4.87 -20.00
C GLY A 174 -1.33 -6.00 -19.28
N TRP A 175 -2.19 -6.64 -20.06
CA TRP A 175 -3.11 -7.65 -19.57
C TRP A 175 -2.41 -8.97 -19.28
N PRO A 176 -2.68 -9.61 -18.13
CA PRO A 176 -2.17 -10.95 -17.90
C PRO A 176 -2.76 -11.90 -18.93
N SER A 177 -1.97 -12.90 -19.33
CA SER A 177 -2.46 -14.02 -20.12
C SER A 177 -3.73 -14.62 -19.49
N LEU A 178 -4.68 -15.08 -20.33
CA LEU A 178 -5.96 -15.67 -19.93
C LEU A 178 -5.83 -16.50 -18.63
N PRO A 179 -6.73 -16.29 -17.65
CA PRO A 179 -6.58 -16.91 -16.35
C PRO A 179 -6.61 -18.43 -16.49
N LYS A 180 -5.64 -19.11 -15.87
CA LYS A 180 -5.56 -20.59 -15.85
C LYS A 180 -6.79 -21.25 -15.22
N THR A 181 -7.54 -20.49 -14.43
CA THR A 181 -8.78 -20.95 -13.82
C THR A 181 -9.92 -20.71 -14.80
N ALA A 182 -10.68 -21.76 -15.11
CA ALA A 182 -11.82 -21.65 -16.00
C ALA A 182 -12.81 -20.58 -15.49
N LEU A 183 -13.30 -19.71 -16.39
CA LEU A 183 -14.31 -18.69 -16.06
C LEU A 183 -15.56 -19.28 -15.41
N ALA A 184 -15.94 -20.52 -15.76
CA ALA A 184 -17.05 -21.24 -15.14
C ALA A 184 -16.83 -21.56 -13.63
N ALA A 185 -15.58 -21.54 -13.15
CA ALA A 185 -15.21 -21.72 -11.75
C ALA A 185 -15.09 -20.37 -10.99
N THR A 186 -15.27 -19.24 -11.68
CA THR A 186 -15.15 -17.88 -11.14
C THR A 186 -16.53 -17.24 -10.98
N ASN A 187 -16.80 -16.71 -9.80
CA ASN A 187 -18.02 -15.95 -9.51
C ASN A 187 -17.80 -14.44 -9.61
N PHE A 188 -16.59 -13.99 -9.28
CA PHE A 188 -16.25 -12.58 -9.24
C PHE A 188 -14.88 -12.32 -9.87
N ILE A 189 -14.77 -11.24 -10.64
CA ILE A 189 -13.49 -10.62 -11.00
C ILE A 189 -13.50 -9.22 -10.40
N ILE A 190 -12.45 -8.86 -9.67
CA ILE A 190 -12.26 -7.54 -9.09
C ILE A 190 -11.05 -6.91 -9.76
N HIS A 191 -11.20 -5.69 -10.25
CA HIS A 191 -10.11 -4.90 -10.80
C HIS A 191 -10.07 -3.53 -10.11
N PRO A 192 -9.09 -3.29 -9.21
CA PRO A 192 -8.81 -1.94 -8.77
C PRO A 192 -8.25 -1.11 -9.93
N VAL A 193 -8.65 0.15 -10.01
CA VAL A 193 -8.20 1.07 -11.05
C VAL A 193 -7.67 2.34 -10.40
N ASN A 194 -6.44 2.70 -10.76
CA ASN A 194 -5.82 3.96 -10.35
C ASN A 194 -6.15 5.01 -11.41
N LEU A 195 -7.03 5.94 -11.06
CA LEU A 195 -7.62 6.94 -11.92
C LEU A 195 -6.80 8.22 -11.80
N HIS A 196 -6.29 8.71 -12.93
CA HIS A 196 -5.38 9.87 -13.01
C HIS A 196 -4.13 9.84 -12.09
N ALA A 197 -3.73 8.66 -11.62
CA ALA A 197 -2.68 8.48 -10.61
C ALA A 197 -2.95 9.18 -9.27
N ASP A 198 -4.21 9.56 -9.01
CA ASP A 198 -4.59 10.29 -7.81
C ASP A 198 -5.87 9.81 -7.11
N HIS A 199 -6.60 8.91 -7.75
CA HIS A 199 -7.87 8.43 -7.24
C HIS A 199 -8.03 6.91 -7.47
N TRP A 200 -8.84 6.26 -6.63
CA TRP A 200 -9.03 4.81 -6.66
C TRP A 200 -10.49 4.44 -6.91
N GLY A 201 -10.74 3.79 -8.05
CA GLY A 201 -11.99 3.10 -8.34
C GLY A 201 -11.84 1.58 -8.23
N VAL A 202 -12.97 0.88 -8.26
CA VAL A 202 -12.99 -0.58 -8.42
C VAL A 202 -14.07 -1.03 -9.38
N ILE A 203 -13.67 -1.86 -10.35
CA ILE A 203 -14.58 -2.54 -11.27
C ILE A 203 -14.79 -3.96 -10.75
N ILE A 204 -16.04 -4.32 -10.50
CA ILE A 204 -16.45 -5.63 -9.98
C ILE A 204 -17.33 -6.31 -11.02
N LEU A 205 -16.87 -7.45 -11.52
CA LEU A 205 -17.65 -8.30 -12.41
C LEU A 205 -18.21 -9.44 -11.61
N ARG A 206 -19.51 -9.66 -11.76
CA ARG A 206 -20.17 -10.87 -11.30
C ARG A 206 -20.43 -11.79 -12.48
N ILE A 207 -19.81 -12.96 -12.44
CA ILE A 207 -19.88 -13.98 -13.47
C ILE A 207 -20.86 -15.08 -13.03
N ARG A 208 -21.76 -15.46 -13.95
CA ARG A 208 -22.70 -16.56 -13.77
C ARG A 208 -22.70 -17.44 -15.01
N TYR A 209 -22.15 -18.64 -14.88
CA TYR A 209 -22.19 -19.64 -15.93
C TYR A 209 -23.38 -20.60 -15.72
N THR A 210 -24.19 -20.80 -16.76
CA THR A 210 -25.31 -21.75 -16.76
C THR A 210 -24.98 -22.95 -17.64
N ALA A 211 -24.59 -24.07 -17.03
CA ALA A 211 -24.16 -25.27 -17.76
C ALA A 211 -25.23 -25.81 -18.73
N LYS A 212 -26.51 -25.78 -18.36
CA LYS A 212 -27.62 -26.28 -19.20
C LYS A 212 -27.76 -25.56 -20.53
N THR A 213 -27.40 -24.28 -20.59
CA THR A 213 -27.55 -23.44 -21.79
C THR A 213 -26.20 -23.03 -22.36
N SER A 214 -25.10 -23.43 -21.73
CA SER A 214 -23.74 -22.96 -22.01
C SER A 214 -23.61 -21.43 -22.07
N LYS A 215 -24.45 -20.70 -21.32
CA LYS A 215 -24.46 -19.23 -21.32
C LYS A 215 -23.68 -18.67 -20.15
N LEU A 216 -22.74 -17.77 -20.45
CA LEU A 216 -22.09 -16.89 -19.50
C LEU A 216 -22.89 -15.59 -19.39
N ARG A 217 -23.21 -15.16 -18.16
CA ARG A 217 -23.76 -13.83 -17.89
C ARG A 217 -22.74 -13.06 -17.05
N VAL A 218 -22.44 -11.85 -17.49
CA VAL A 218 -21.51 -10.93 -16.81
C VAL A 218 -22.32 -9.70 -16.41
N ASN A 219 -22.30 -9.38 -15.12
CA ASN A 219 -22.84 -8.14 -14.59
C ASN A 219 -21.65 -7.30 -14.12
N VAL A 220 -21.56 -6.06 -14.58
CA VAL A 220 -20.47 -5.14 -14.24
C VAL A 220 -21.00 -4.12 -13.24
N TYR A 221 -20.20 -3.86 -12.21
CA TYR A 221 -20.42 -2.83 -11.23
C TYR A 221 -19.16 -1.97 -11.17
N MET A 222 -19.31 -0.66 -11.29
CA MET A 222 -18.23 0.30 -11.13
C MET A 222 -18.52 1.09 -9.87
N TYR A 223 -17.55 1.12 -8.96
CA TYR A 223 -17.64 1.89 -7.74
C TYR A 223 -16.48 2.88 -7.70
N GLU A 224 -16.85 4.16 -7.70
CA GLU A 224 -15.97 5.31 -7.58
C GLU A 224 -16.55 6.16 -6.42
N PRO A 225 -15.83 6.32 -5.30
CA PRO A 225 -16.37 6.94 -4.09
C PRO A 225 -16.78 8.42 -4.19
N LEU A 226 -16.18 9.20 -5.10
CA LEU A 226 -16.42 10.62 -5.29
C LEU A 226 -17.61 10.92 -6.20
N ILE A 227 -18.07 9.92 -6.96
CA ILE A 227 -19.17 10.03 -7.95
C ILE A 227 -18.86 11.15 -8.95
N ASP A 228 -17.63 11.13 -9.46
CA ASP A 228 -17.15 12.07 -10.46
C ASP A 228 -17.31 11.49 -11.88
N ASP A 229 -17.85 12.28 -12.79
CA ASP A 229 -18.15 11.84 -14.15
C ASP A 229 -16.88 11.54 -14.97
N ASP A 230 -15.79 12.28 -14.74
CA ASP A 230 -14.52 12.07 -15.47
C ASP A 230 -13.87 10.76 -15.01
N TYR A 231 -13.84 10.52 -13.70
CA TYR A 231 -13.37 9.25 -13.14
C TYR A 231 -14.24 8.07 -13.59
N HIS A 232 -15.56 8.23 -13.62
CA HIS A 232 -16.46 7.21 -14.13
C HIS A 232 -16.18 6.88 -15.60
N HIS A 233 -15.97 7.91 -16.43
CA HIS A 233 -15.62 7.74 -17.84
C HIS A 233 -14.31 6.96 -18.03
N GLU A 234 -13.28 7.24 -17.21
CA GLU A 234 -12.03 6.49 -17.24
C GLU A 234 -12.24 5.01 -16.87
N MET A 235 -13.10 4.70 -15.90
CA MET A 235 -13.48 3.30 -15.60
C MET A 235 -14.20 2.61 -16.76
N GLU A 236 -15.02 3.34 -17.53
CA GLU A 236 -15.65 2.83 -18.75
C GLU A 236 -14.62 2.52 -19.85
N ILE A 237 -13.58 3.36 -19.98
CA ILE A 237 -12.46 3.12 -20.90
C ILE A 237 -11.74 1.83 -20.50
N VAL A 238 -11.39 1.66 -19.22
CA VAL A 238 -10.75 0.41 -18.73
C VAL A 238 -11.63 -0.81 -19.00
N TRP A 239 -12.95 -0.68 -18.83
CA TRP A 239 -13.89 -1.75 -19.12
C TRP A 239 -13.95 -2.09 -20.61
N THR A 240 -14.07 -1.10 -21.48
CA THR A 240 -14.30 -1.30 -22.92
C THR A 240 -13.02 -1.59 -23.71
N GLY A 241 -11.89 -1.03 -23.29
CA GLY A 241 -10.61 -1.04 -23.99
C GLY A 241 -10.51 0.11 -25.00
N ILE A 242 -9.29 0.44 -25.42
CA ILE A 242 -9.05 1.49 -26.41
C ILE A 242 -9.10 0.87 -27.83
N PRO A 243 -9.96 1.37 -28.74
CA PRO A 243 -9.97 0.90 -30.13
C PRO A 243 -8.61 1.11 -30.80
N LYS A 244 -8.21 0.15 -31.64
CA LYS A 244 -6.88 0.09 -32.30
C LYS A 244 -6.61 1.18 -33.35
N ASP A 245 -7.40 2.23 -33.40
CA ASP A 245 -7.34 3.21 -34.48
C ASP A 245 -6.37 4.35 -34.11
N LYS A 246 -5.07 4.07 -34.36
CA LYS A 246 -3.94 4.96 -34.70
C LYS A 246 -2.68 4.67 -33.87
N GLU A 247 -1.71 4.04 -34.53
CA GLU A 247 -0.25 4.02 -34.29
C GLU A 247 0.29 3.59 -32.91
N ASN A 248 -0.55 3.33 -31.91
CA ASN A 248 -0.16 2.67 -30.66
C ASN A 248 -0.75 1.26 -30.57
N GLU A 249 -0.02 0.35 -29.94
CA GLU A 249 -0.53 -0.97 -29.53
C GLU A 249 -1.73 -0.74 -28.59
N GLY A 250 -2.95 -0.73 -29.14
CA GLY A 250 -4.16 -0.44 -28.37
C GLY A 250 -4.29 -1.35 -27.14
N GLU A 251 -4.65 -0.75 -26.01
CA GLU A 251 -4.83 -1.47 -24.75
C GLU A 251 -6.12 -2.29 -24.80
N GLU A 252 -6.01 -3.59 -24.49
CA GLU A 252 -7.17 -4.46 -24.36
C GLU A 252 -8.06 -3.97 -23.19
N GLY A 253 -9.37 -4.20 -23.25
CA GLY A 253 -10.29 -3.84 -22.17
C GLY A 253 -10.65 -5.04 -21.30
N LEU A 254 -11.17 -4.77 -20.10
CA LEU A 254 -11.67 -5.82 -19.20
C LEU A 254 -12.79 -6.66 -19.83
N ARG A 255 -13.55 -6.07 -20.77
CA ARG A 255 -14.55 -6.78 -21.57
C ARG A 255 -13.93 -7.85 -22.48
N GLY A 256 -12.72 -7.62 -23.00
CA GLY A 256 -12.00 -8.61 -23.82
C GLY A 256 -11.37 -9.73 -23.00
N TYR A 257 -11.24 -9.52 -21.69
CA TYR A 257 -10.68 -10.49 -20.75
C TYR A 257 -11.65 -11.63 -20.35
N VAL A 258 -12.95 -11.47 -20.61
CA VAL A 258 -14.04 -12.37 -20.14
C VAL A 258 -14.70 -13.15 -21.28
#